data_AF-A0A3D2S8Y4-F1
#
_entry.id   AF-A0A3D2S8Y4-F1
#
_cell.length_a   1.000
_cell.length_b   1.000
_cell.length_c   1.000
_cell.angle_alpha   90.00
_cell.angle_beta   90.00
_cell.angle_gamma   90.00
#
_symmetry.space_group_name_H-M   'P 1'
#
loop_
_entity.id
_entity.type
_entity.pdbx_description
1 polymer ?
#
loop_
_entity_poly.entity_id
_entity_poly.type
_entity_poly.pdbx_seq_one_letter_code
_entity_poly.pdbx_strand_id
1 'polypeptide(L)' 'PFCTIEPNVGVVTVPDQRLNKLAELVQPQNLVPTNVEFVDIAGLVKGASKGEGLGNKFLANIRETDAIIHVVRCFE' A
#
# COMPACT_ATOMS: atom_id res chain seq x y z
N PRO A 1 -22.97 8.08 -5.08
CA PRO A 1 -21.69 8.76 -5.40
C PRO A 1 -20.55 7.74 -5.31
N PHE A 2 -19.90 7.53 -6.44
CA PHE A 2 -19.17 6.32 -6.82
C PHE A 2 -18.01 5.96 -5.88
N CYS A 3 -18.01 4.73 -5.37
CA CYS A 3 -16.79 4.10 -4.90
C CYS A 3 -16.03 3.58 -6.13
N THR A 4 -14.77 3.99 -6.27
CA THR A 4 -13.81 3.36 -7.17
C THR A 4 -13.78 1.86 -6.86
N ILE A 5 -14.03 1.03 -7.88
CA ILE A 5 -14.13 -0.44 -7.74
C ILE A 5 -12.73 -1.07 -7.68
N GLU A 6 -11.74 -0.42 -8.29
CA GLU A 6 -10.35 -0.87 -8.30
C GLU A 6 -9.55 -0.13 -7.22
N PRO A 7 -8.75 -0.86 -6.42
CA PRO A 7 -7.89 -0.24 -5.42
C PRO A 7 -6.81 0.58 -6.09
N ASN A 8 -6.45 1.73 -5.52
CA ASN A 8 -5.32 2.50 -6.03
C ASN A 8 -4.03 1.81 -5.61
N VAL A 9 -3.14 1.58 -6.57
CA VAL A 9 -1.84 0.95 -6.34
C VAL A 9 -0.75 1.99 -6.49
N GLY A 10 0.08 2.15 -5.46
CA GLY A 10 1.27 3.01 -5.47
C GLY A 10 2.53 2.18 -5.28
N VAL A 11 3.58 2.45 -6.06
CA VAL A 11 4.89 1.79 -5.92
C VAL A 11 5.89 2.80 -5.36
N VAL A 12 6.60 2.41 -4.29
CA VAL A 12 7.59 3.26 -3.63
C VAL A 12 8.91 2.50 -3.50
N THR A 13 10.03 3.20 -3.74
CA THR A 13 11.37 2.63 -3.57
C THR A 13 11.69 2.50 -2.07
N VAL A 14 12.35 1.41 -1.69
CA VAL A 14 12.78 1.21 -0.31
C VAL A 14 14.02 2.06 -0.03
N PRO A 15 13.99 2.95 0.97
CA PRO A 15 15.17 3.71 1.36
C PRO A 15 16.18 2.77 2.03
N ASP A 16 17.29 2.49 1.33
CA ASP A 16 18.37 1.62 1.83
C ASP A 16 19.74 2.34 1.76
N GLN A 17 20.26 2.73 2.92
CA GLN A 17 21.57 3.37 3.03
C GLN A 17 22.73 2.44 2.61
N ARG A 18 22.55 1.12 2.70
CA ARG A 18 23.57 0.14 2.31
C ARG A 18 23.78 0.15 0.79
N LEU A 19 22.68 0.29 0.05
CA LEU A 19 22.71 0.40 -1.41
C LEU A 19 23.54 1.61 -1.84
N ASN A 20 23.34 2.76 -1.19
CA ASN A 20 24.11 3.97 -1.48
C ASN A 20 25.60 3.80 -1.16
N LYS A 21 25.95 3.19 -0.02
CA LYS A 21 27.36 2.90 0.32
C LYS A 21 28.03 1.99 -0.72
N LEU A 22 27.33 0.98 -1.23
CA LEU A 22 27.86 0.13 -2.29
C LEU A 22 28.03 0.89 -3.60
N ALA A 23 27.09 1.79 -3.93
CA ALA A 23 27.18 2.64 -5.11
C ALA A 23 28.41 3.56 -5.08
N GLU A 24 28.73 4.11 -3.91
CA GLU A 24 29.94 4.93 -3.70
C GLU A 24 31.23 4.11 -3.88
N LEU A 25 31.25 2.85 -3.43
CA LEU A 25 32.43 1.97 -3.51
C LEU A 25 32.67 1.41 -4.92
N VAL A 26 31.60 1.06 -5.64
CA VAL A 26 31.69 0.27 -6.88
C VAL A 26 31.38 1.11 -8.13
N GLN A 27 30.78 2.30 -7.95
CA GLN A 27 30.43 3.23 -9.04
C GLN A 27 29.70 2.56 -10.21
N PRO A 28 28.57 1.87 -9.95
CA PRO A 28 27.85 1.16 -11.00
C PRO A 28 27.26 2.14 -12.01
N GLN A 29 27.06 1.70 -13.25
CA GLN A 29 26.39 2.50 -14.27
C GLN A 29 24.95 2.86 -13.88
N ASN A 30 24.27 1.98 -13.16
CA ASN A 30 22.89 2.16 -12.71
C ASN A 30 22.73 1.71 -11.26
N LEU A 31 21.90 2.42 -10.50
CA LEU A 31 21.48 2.07 -9.16
C LEU A 31 20.01 1.65 -9.18
N VAL A 32 19.72 0.39 -8.85
CA VAL A 32 18.36 -0.15 -8.88
C VAL A 32 17.91 -0.48 -7.45
N PRO A 33 17.04 0.34 -6.84
CA PRO A 33 16.47 0.04 -5.53
C PRO A 33 15.43 -1.06 -5.62
N THR A 34 15.13 -1.69 -4.48
CA THR A 34 13.95 -2.54 -4.36
C THR A 34 12.70 -1.69 -4.14
N ASN A 35 11.53 -2.23 -4.46
CA ASN A 35 10.26 -1.52 -4.41
C ASN A 35 9.28 -2.23 -3.47
N VAL A 36 8.38 -1.45 -2.88
CA VAL A 36 7.20 -1.91 -2.13
C VAL A 36 5.96 -1.34 -2.79
N GLU A 37 4.95 -2.20 -2.94
CA GLU A 37 3.64 -1.83 -3.44
C GLU A 37 2.70 -1.53 -2.27
N PHE A 38 2.00 -0.41 -2.34
CA PHE A 38 0.99 0.03 -1.39
C PHE A 38 -0.36 0.03 -2.09
N VAL A 39 -1.30 -0.71 -1.52
CA VAL A 39 -2.68 -0.79 -1.99
C VAL A 39 -3.54 0.08 -1.09
N ASP A 40 -4.14 1.13 -1.65
CA ASP A 40 -5.14 1.94 -0.96
C ASP A 40 -6.49 1.21 -1.02
N ILE A 41 -6.88 0.66 0.12
CA ILE A 41 -8.12 -0.08 0.26
C ILE A 41 -9.24 0.91 0.56
N ALA A 42 -10.14 1.07 -0.42
CA ALA A 42 -11.34 1.90 -0.28
C ALA A 42 -12.08 1.61 1.03
N GLY A 43 -12.22 2.61 1.90
CA GLY A 43 -12.75 2.44 3.25
C GLY A 43 -14.19 1.93 3.30
N LEU A 44 -14.50 1.14 4.33
CA LEU A 44 -15.88 0.76 4.65
C LEU A 44 -16.66 1.97 5.19
N VAL A 45 -17.76 2.32 4.53
CA VAL A 45 -18.75 3.23 5.11
C VAL A 45 -19.46 2.51 6.27
N LYS A 46 -19.71 3.22 7.39
CA LYS A 46 -20.42 2.69 8.55
C LYS A 46 -21.75 2.05 8.13
N GLY A 47 -21.87 0.73 8.23
CA GLY A 47 -23.04 -0.05 7.77
C GLY A 47 -22.76 -1.06 6.65
N ALA A 48 -21.60 -0.99 6.00
CA ALA A 48 -21.23 -1.89 4.90
C ALA A 48 -21.07 -3.38 5.31
N SER A 49 -20.95 -3.68 6.61
CA SER A 49 -20.90 -5.05 7.15
C SER A 49 -22.27 -5.77 7.20
N LYS A 50 -23.38 -5.08 6.93
CA LYS A 50 -24.74 -5.64 7.03
C LYS A 50 -25.32 -6.22 5.72
N GLY A 51 -24.53 -6.34 4.65
CA GLY A 51 -24.87 -7.28 3.56
C GLY A 51 -25.10 -6.72 2.15
N GLU A 52 -24.86 -5.43 1.87
CA GLU A 52 -25.00 -4.88 0.49
C GLU A 52 -23.79 -5.14 -0.43
N GLY A 53 -22.90 -6.07 -0.07
CA GLY A 53 -21.77 -6.50 -0.91
C GLY A 53 -20.52 -5.61 -0.86
N LEU A 54 -20.61 -4.36 -0.38
CA LEU A 54 -19.44 -3.48 -0.19
C LEU A 54 -18.48 -4.00 0.91
N GLY A 55 -19.02 -4.60 1.97
CA GLY A 55 -18.24 -5.27 3.03
C GLY A 55 -17.33 -6.38 2.51
N ASN A 56 -17.83 -7.20 1.59
CA ASN A 56 -17.10 -8.36 1.08
C ASN A 56 -15.96 -7.95 0.14
N LYS A 57 -16.15 -6.89 -0.66
CA LYS A 57 -15.08 -6.35 -1.53
C LYS A 57 -13.91 -5.79 -0.72
N PHE A 58 -14.20 -5.06 0.34
CA PHE A 58 -13.17 -4.59 1.27
C PHE A 58 -12.36 -5.74 1.89
N LEU A 59 -13.05 -6.77 2.40
CA LEU A 59 -12.40 -7.94 2.98
C LEU A 59 -11.67 -8.80 1.94
N ALA A 60 -12.06 -8.74 0.67
CA ALA A 60 -11.35 -9.40 -0.43
C ALA A 60 -10.02 -8.67 -0.69
N ASN A 61 -10.05 -7.34 -0.84
CA ASN A 61 -8.85 -6.53 -1.04
C ASN A 61 -7.84 -6.72 0.12
N ILE A 62 -8.30 -6.78 1.37
CA ILE A 62 -7.41 -7.06 2.52
C ILE A 62 -6.76 -8.45 2.38
N ARG A 63 -7.52 -9.46 1.94
CA ARG A 63 -7.02 -10.83 1.79
C ARG A 63 -5.99 -10.99 0.67
N GLU A 64 -6.00 -10.09 -0.30
CA GLU A 64 -5.05 -10.07 -1.41
C GLU A 64 -3.74 -9.36 -1.06
N THR A 65 -3.67 -8.67 0.10
CA THR A 65 -2.45 -8.02 0.59
C THR A 65 -1.67 -8.88 1.58
N ASP A 66 -0.34 -8.80 1.55
CA ASP A 66 0.53 -9.54 2.47
C ASP A 66 0.62 -8.92 3.88
N ALA A 67 0.36 -7.61 3.99
CA ALA A 67 0.45 -6.85 5.23
C ALA A 67 -0.53 -5.68 5.26
N ILE A 68 -0.96 -5.29 6.48
CA ILE A 68 -1.93 -4.22 6.70
C ILE A 68 -1.25 -3.06 7.45
N ILE A 69 -1.42 -1.84 6.93
CA ILE A 69 -1.04 -0.59 7.61
C ILE A 69 -2.31 0.07 8.14
N HIS A 70 -2.50 0.06 9.46
CA HIS A 70 -3.65 0.68 10.10
C HIS A 70 -3.33 2.11 10.52
N VAL A 71 -3.81 3.08 9.74
CA VAL A 71 -3.65 4.50 10.04
C VAL A 71 -4.61 4.91 11.15
N VAL A 72 -4.07 5.41 12.26
CA VAL A 72 -4.83 5.90 13.42
C VAL A 72 -4.61 7.40 13.57
N ARG A 73 -5.71 8.16 13.73
CA ARG A 73 -5.64 9.59 14.05
C ARG A 73 -5.15 9.77 15.48
N CYS A 74 -4.02 10.46 15.64
CA CYS A 74 -3.40 10.72 16.95
C CYS A 74 -3.29 12.24 17.27
N PHE A 75 -4.23 13.05 16.77
CA PHE A 75 -4.27 14.50 16.98
C PHE A 75 -5.72 14.99 17.16
N GLU A 76 -5.87 16.11 17.89
CA GLU A 76 -7.15 16.83 18.11
C GLU A 76 -7.58 17.65 16.90
#